data_AF-A0A536PK86-F1
#
_entry.id   AF-A0A536PK86-F1
#
_cell.length_a   1.000
_cell.length_b   1.000
_cell.length_c   1.000
_cell.angle_alpha   90.00
_cell.angle_beta   90.00
_cell.angle_gamma   90.00
#
_symmetry.space_group_name_H-M   'P 1'
#
loop_
_entity.id
_entity.type
_entity.pdbx_description
1 polymer ?
#
loop_
_entity_poly.entity_id
_entity_poly.type
_entity_poly.pdbx_seq_one_letter_code
_entity_poly.pdbx_strand_id
1 'polypeptide(L)' 'MPKVFVSLNVKRLGQLDRAAKKAGLSRSAYVARLVDRDLERADAAPAPEGDADELTRGRERPGPP' A
#
# COMPACT_ATOMS: atom_id res chain seq x y z
N MET A 1 -10.37 -4.68 22.81
CA MET A 1 -9.78 -4.26 21.52
C MET A 1 -8.39 -3.70 21.76
N PRO A 2 -7.36 -4.17 21.03
CA PRO A 2 -6.03 -3.57 21.08
C PRO A 2 -6.11 -2.11 20.58
N LYS A 3 -5.36 -1.22 21.21
CA LYS A 3 -5.24 0.18 20.80
C LYS A 3 -3.88 0.37 20.15
N VAL A 4 -3.88 0.97 18.96
CA VAL A 4 -2.67 1.33 18.23
C VAL A 4 -2.58 2.84 18.13
N PHE A 5 -1.38 3.37 18.30
CA PHE A 5 -1.08 4.78 18.07
C PHE A 5 -0.32 4.92 16.76
N VAL A 6 -0.80 5.81 15.90
CA VAL A 6 -0.20 6.08 14.59
C VAL A 6 0.12 7.55 14.45
N SER A 7 1.32 7.86 13.96
CA SER A 7 1.74 9.22 13.65
C SER A 7 1.45 9.54 12.19
N LEU A 8 0.79 10.67 11.96
CA LEU A 8 0.43 11.14 10.62
C LEU A 8 0.77 12.62 10.49
N ASN A 9 1.16 13.03 9.28
CA ASN A 9 1.24 14.45 8.97
C ASN A 9 -0.14 15.10 9.13
N VAL A 10 -0.17 16.32 9.71
CA VAL A 10 -1.41 17.08 9.99
C VAL A 10 -2.33 17.25 8.78
N LYS A 11 -1.77 17.41 7.57
CA LYS A 11 -2.58 17.51 6.34
C LYS A 11 -3.32 16.20 6.04
N ARG A 12 -2.64 15.07 6.19
CA ARG A 12 -3.22 13.73 5.99
C ARG A 12 -4.24 13.40 7.07
N LEU A 13 -3.98 13.77 8.32
CA LEU A 13 -4.95 13.63 9.41
C LEU A 13 -6.24 14.41 9.12
N GLY A 14 -6.13 15.65 8.64
CA GLY A 14 -7.30 16.45 8.27
C GLY A 14 -8.07 15.90 7.05
N GLN A 15 -7.39 15.20 6.13
CA GLN A 15 -8.06 14.49 5.04
C GLN A 15 -8.80 13.25 5.56
N LEU A 16 -8.17 12.49 6.46
CA LEU A 16 -8.77 11.32 7.11
C LEU A 16 -10.05 11.70 7.87
N ASP A 17 -10.00 12.75 8.69
CA ASP A 17 -11.15 13.19 9.49
C ASP A 17 -12.32 13.66 8.62
N ARG A 18 -12.04 14.36 7.52
CA ARG A 18 -13.09 14.76 6.55
C ARG A 18 -13.71 13.55 5.86
N ALA A 19 -12.90 12.57 5.47
CA ALA A 19 -13.39 11.36 4.82
C ALA A 19 -14.24 10.50 5.77
N ALA A 20 -13.78 10.33 7.02
CA ALA A 20 -14.53 9.64 8.07
C ALA A 20 -15.86 10.33 8.35
N LYS A 21 -15.86 11.66 8.50
CA LYS A 21 -17.09 12.45 8.69
C LYS A 21 -18.06 12.30 7.52
N LYS A 22 -17.57 12.35 6.27
CA LYS A 22 -18.40 12.14 5.07
C LYS A 22 -19.01 10.74 5.02
N ALA A 23 -18.31 9.74 5.55
CA ALA A 23 -18.80 8.38 5.66
C ALA A 23 -19.70 8.13 6.88
N GLY A 24 -19.91 9.12 7.76
CA GLY A 24 -20.65 8.95 9.01
C GLY A 24 -19.95 8.05 10.03
N LEU A 25 -18.62 7.90 9.92
CA LEU A 25 -17.83 6.99 10.74
C LEU A 25 -16.91 7.74 11.70
N SER A 26 -16.58 7.10 12.82
CA SER A 26 -15.47 7.54 13.66
C SER A 26 -14.14 7.34 12.92
N ARG A 27 -13.10 8.07 13.34
CA ARG A 27 -11.76 7.95 12.73
C ARG A 27 -11.25 6.51 12.74
N SER A 28 -11.36 5.82 13.87
CA SER A 28 -10.90 4.42 14.00
C SER A 28 -11.71 3.45 13.14
N ALA A 29 -13.04 3.62 13.08
CA ALA A 29 -13.89 2.80 12.22
C ALA A 29 -13.59 3.01 10.73
N TYR A 30 -13.31 4.25 10.34
CA TYR A 30 -12.92 4.55 8.97
C TYR A 30 -11.55 3.95 8.61
N VAL A 31 -10.57 4.00 9.53
CA VAL A 31 -9.27 3.33 9.34
C VAL A 31 -9.44 1.82 9.21
N ALA A 32 -10.24 1.17 10.07
CA ALA A 32 -10.52 -0.26 9.95
C ALA A 32 -11.09 -0.62 8.57
N ARG A 33 -12.09 0.13 8.10
CA ARG A 33 -12.67 -0.04 6.75
C ARG A 33 -11.65 0.13 5.62
N LEU A 34 -10.65 1.00 5.78
CA LEU A 34 -9.59 1.15 4.80
C LEU A 34 -8.65 -0.05 4.79
N VAL A 35 -8.33 -0.60 5.96
CA VAL A 35 -7.53 -1.82 6.08
C VAL A 35 -8.26 -2.99 5.44
N ASP A 36 -9.54 -3.19 5.77
CA ASP A 36 -10.35 -4.29 5.21
C ASP A 36 -10.38 -4.22 3.68
N ARG A 37 -10.60 -3.03 3.10
CA ARG A 37 -10.58 -2.82 1.65
C ARG A 37 -9.22 -3.14 1.01
N ASP A 38 -8.13 -2.78 1.69
CA ASP A 38 -6.78 -3.02 1.17
C ASP A 38 -6.45 -4.52 1.18
N LEU A 39 -6.88 -5.23 2.22
CA LEU A 39 -6.78 -6.69 2.32
C LEU A 39 -7.61 -7.39 1.24
N GLU A 40 -8.88 -7.01 1.08
CA GLU A 40 -9.75 -7.54 0.01
C GLU A 40 -9.14 -7.34 -1.39
N ARG A 41 -8.48 -6.19 -1.61
CA ARG A 41 -7.81 -5.91 -2.89
C ARG A 41 -6.54 -6.74 -3.08
N ALA A 42 -5.78 -6.99 -2.02
CA ALA A 42 -4.59 -7.83 -2.07
C ALA A 42 -4.97 -9.28 -2.39
N ASP A 43 -6.04 -9.80 -1.79
CA ASP A 43 -6.55 -11.15 -2.04
C ASP A 43 -7.16 -11.31 -3.44
N ALA A 44 -7.72 -10.24 -4.00
CA ALA A 44 -8.31 -10.22 -5.34
C ALA A 44 -7.30 -9.96 -6.47
N ALA A 45 -6.06 -9.56 -6.16
CA ALA A 45 -5.02 -9.42 -7.16
C ALA A 45 -4.51 -10.82 -7.55
N PRO A 46 -4.47 -11.18 -8.85
CA PRO A 46 -3.74 -12.38 -9.25
C PRO A 46 -2.30 -12.22 -8.76
N ALA A 47 -1.75 -13.27 -8.14
CA ALA A 47 -0.35 -13.31 -7.77
C ALA A 47 0.47 -12.82 -8.98
N PRO A 48 1.42 -11.88 -8.81
CA PRO A 48 2.34 -11.60 -9.89
C PRO A 48 3.02 -12.92 -10.22
N GLU A 49 2.66 -13.50 -11.37
CA GLU A 49 3.36 -14.64 -11.91
C GLU A 49 4.83 -14.23 -11.99
N GLY A 50 5.67 -15.00 -11.29
CA GLY A 50 7.07 -14.71 -11.17
C GLY A 50 7.75 -14.78 -12.52
N ASP A 51 8.02 -13.62 -13.12
CA ASP A 51 9.18 -13.46 -13.99
C ASP A 51 10.35 -12.98 -13.13
N ALA A 52 10.78 -13.89 -12.25
CA ALA A 52 12.09 -13.86 -11.64
C ALA A 52 13.04 -14.74 -12.46
N ASP A 53 13.08 -14.56 -13.78
CA ASP A 53 14.10 -15.16 -14.64
C ASP A 53 14.44 -14.22 -15.82
N GLU A 54 15.09 -13.10 -15.53
CA GLU A 54 16.15 -12.61 -16.43
C GLU A 54 17.17 -11.76 -15.66
N LEU A 55 17.91 -12.42 -14.78
CA LEU A 55 19.27 -11.98 -14.48
C LEU A 55 20.10 -12.16 -15.76
N THR A 56 20.79 -11.08 -16.17
CA THR A 56 22.04 -11.11 -16.94
C THR A 56 22.02 -11.44 -18.44
N ARG A 57 21.58 -10.51 -19.30
CA ARG A 57 22.22 -10.32 -20.62
C ARG A 57 22.25 -8.84 -21.03
N GLY A 58 23.43 -8.24 -21.02
CA GLY A 58 23.59 -6.89 -21.58
C GLY A 58 24.76 -6.07 -21.07
N ARG A 59 25.93 -6.67 -20.86
CA ARG A 59 27.18 -5.90 -20.75
C ARG A 59 28.35 -6.66 -21.36
N GLU A 60 28.25 -6.95 -22.65
CA GLU A 60 29.43 -7.32 -23.43
C GLU A 60 30.28 -6.06 -23.66
N ARG A 61 31.43 -6.00 -22.97
CA ARG A 61 32.54 -5.11 -23.34
C ARG A 61 33.27 -5.75 -24.51
N PRO A 62 33.44 -5.09 -25.66
CA PRO A 62 34.44 -5.53 -26.63
C PRO A 62 35.83 -5.29 -26.05
N GLY A 63 36.65 -6.34 -26.02
CA GLY A 63 38.06 -6.29 -25.60
C GLY A 63 38.97 -5.65 -26.69
N PRO A 64 40.21 -5.31 -26.33
CA PRO A 64 41.13 -4.57 -27.21
C PRO A 64 41.97 -5.50 -28.11
N PRO A 65 42.44 -5.04 -29.27
CA PRO A 65 43.73 -5.42 -29.84
C PRO A 65 44.86 -4.51 -29.35
#